data_AF-A0A3D5GJC1-F1
#
_entry.id   AF-A0A3D5GJC1-F1
#
_cell.length_a   1.000
_cell.length_b   1.000
_cell.length_c   1.000
_cell.angle_alpha   90.00
_cell.angle_beta   90.00
_cell.angle_gamma   90.00
#
_symmetry.space_group_name_H-M   'P 1'
#
loop_
_entity.id
_entity.type
_entity.pdbx_description
1 polymer ?
#
loop_
_entity_poly.entity_id
_entity_poly.type
_entity_poly.pdbx_seq_one_letter_code
_entity_poly.pdbx_strand_id
1 'polypeptide(L)'
;MRKRRQDPRRHGNHHYQALRPGRGPGFRSRGTPPGKHQRSNHGEQGLPWVECRHGHHRRRWQRHRGPDPRVGRLGERDPGPDDHTRPVSLLRSFPGLVVRPDWADRVTTGPYDAYSADERIAIAEANPYSFLNVTRSQEDIPSDQRDDVDWLISLCAKSMQRIYDVGAYAEFEEATLFLYRLETDSHVQTGVMGLVPVTEPDDRRILRHEAFRPGRAELLTRHLLEIGMSSSPISLTYRTDKGLEAALAAGCGGEPVLETDGDGIHQTVWAVVDEVAEAIVEALGDRPLYVTDGHHRLAAAVEARRRNPGIDRDHPLQWTQAVLFPDAEMQVLAAHRRVGDRHGRSTSELTAALTEVVALEQCNQIEAARPSIPGTAGAYIGGHWFRFDLPKASGDRAVDLLDVSRLQDGVLEPVFGITDPANDPNIDYVPEPVGIEALVNRCDADGRIGFLVHATSVAEMMAVADEDDLMPPKSSYFEPKPRSGVFVRRLDREAQWAMGPNSGGTAGG
;
A
#
# COMPACT_ATOMS: atom_id res chain seq x y z
N MET A 1 -46.44 45.39 30.49
CA MET A 1 -45.58 44.59 31.40
C MET A 1 -45.25 43.28 30.66
N ARG A 2 -43.98 42.93 30.36
CA ARG A 2 -43.08 42.04 31.15
C ARG A 2 -43.79 40.80 31.73
N LYS A 3 -43.30 39.54 31.63
CA LYS A 3 -42.15 38.86 30.99
C LYS A 3 -42.61 37.39 30.66
N ARG A 4 -41.87 36.38 30.17
CA ARG A 4 -40.42 36.03 30.14
C ARG A 4 -40.11 35.20 28.84
N ARG A 5 -39.17 34.25 28.90
CA ARG A 5 -38.88 33.12 27.97
C ARG A 5 -38.50 31.90 28.82
N GLN A 6 -38.54 30.68 28.27
CA GLN A 6 -37.51 29.66 28.51
C GLN A 6 -37.41 28.65 27.34
N ASP A 7 -36.35 27.85 27.34
CA ASP A 7 -35.64 27.27 26.18
C ASP A 7 -35.50 25.73 26.34
N PRO A 8 -35.42 24.91 25.26
CA PRO A 8 -35.49 23.44 25.37
C PRO A 8 -34.12 22.75 25.32
N ARG A 9 -33.89 21.72 26.17
CA ARG A 9 -32.80 20.75 26.01
C ARG A 9 -33.12 19.40 26.64
N ARG A 10 -32.89 18.31 25.88
CA ARG A 10 -32.25 17.06 26.35
C ARG A 10 -31.89 16.19 25.15
N HIS A 11 -30.62 16.20 24.76
CA HIS A 11 -30.03 15.18 23.89
C HIS A 11 -29.83 13.88 24.68
N GLY A 12 -29.99 12.73 24.01
CA GLY A 12 -29.46 11.45 24.48
C GLY A 12 -28.18 11.13 23.70
N ASN A 13 -27.02 11.25 24.34
CA ASN A 13 -25.78 10.72 23.79
C ASN A 13 -25.64 9.25 24.18
N HIS A 14 -25.46 8.35 23.21
CA HIS A 14 -24.91 7.03 23.48
C HIS A 14 -23.39 7.13 23.59
N HIS A 15 -22.86 6.84 24.77
CA HIS A 15 -21.42 6.76 25.01
C HIS A 15 -20.88 5.40 24.57
N TYR A 16 -19.80 5.40 23.79
CA TYR A 16 -18.87 4.27 23.74
C TYR A 16 -18.32 4.02 25.15
N GLN A 17 -18.44 2.77 25.65
CA GLN A 17 -17.92 2.40 26.96
C GLN A 17 -16.49 1.86 26.85
N ALA A 18 -15.58 2.43 27.63
CA ALA A 18 -14.22 1.94 27.77
C ALA A 18 -14.19 0.62 28.56
N LEU A 19 -13.54 -0.40 28.01
CA LEU A 19 -13.31 -1.69 28.68
C LEU A 19 -12.13 -1.59 29.67
N ARG A 20 -12.27 -2.26 30.81
CA ARG A 20 -11.19 -2.50 31.79
C ARG A 20 -10.99 -4.01 31.99
N PRO A 21 -9.76 -4.47 32.30
CA PRO A 21 -9.40 -5.88 32.18
C PRO A 21 -10.01 -6.78 33.26
N GLY A 22 -10.58 -7.91 32.84
CA GLY A 22 -11.06 -9.00 33.69
C GLY A 22 -10.02 -10.10 33.87
N ARG A 23 -9.99 -10.72 35.05
CA ARG A 23 -9.07 -11.82 35.40
C ARG A 23 -9.52 -13.15 34.79
N GLY A 24 -8.59 -13.98 34.31
CA GLY A 24 -8.88 -15.34 33.82
C GLY A 24 -9.14 -16.37 34.93
N PRO A 25 -9.45 -17.62 34.54
CA PRO A 25 -8.75 -18.74 35.18
C PRO A 25 -8.44 -19.95 34.25
N GLY A 26 -7.23 -20.50 34.39
CA GLY A 26 -7.01 -21.92 34.72
C GLY A 26 -7.29 -23.03 33.69
N PHE A 27 -6.19 -23.57 33.13
CA PHE A 27 -5.87 -25.01 33.10
C PHE A 27 -6.84 -26.01 32.43
N ARG A 28 -6.41 -26.65 31.32
CA ARG A 28 -5.94 -28.07 31.35
C ARG A 28 -5.42 -28.57 30.00
N SER A 29 -4.33 -29.33 30.09
CA SER A 29 -3.75 -30.14 29.00
C SER A 29 -4.33 -31.56 28.96
N ARG A 30 -4.28 -32.18 27.77
CA ARG A 30 -4.32 -33.63 27.39
C ARG A 30 -5.00 -33.75 26.01
N GLY A 31 -4.50 -34.51 25.04
CA GLY A 31 -3.25 -35.27 24.99
C GLY A 31 -3.17 -36.13 23.71
N THR A 32 -1.96 -36.49 23.30
CA THR A 32 -1.69 -37.46 22.22
C THR A 32 -2.14 -38.87 22.60
N PRO A 33 -2.53 -39.71 21.62
CA PRO A 33 -1.89 -41.03 21.47
C PRO A 33 -1.66 -41.42 19.98
N PRO A 34 -1.03 -42.59 19.67
CA PRO A 34 -0.10 -42.68 18.54
C PRO A 34 -0.35 -43.85 17.55
N GLY A 35 0.54 -43.99 16.55
CA GLY A 35 0.71 -45.20 15.71
C GLY A 35 0.92 -44.84 14.23
N LYS A 36 2.14 -44.94 13.68
CA LYS A 36 2.80 -46.17 13.16
C LYS A 36 2.02 -46.89 12.06
N HIS A 37 2.57 -46.88 10.85
CA HIS A 37 2.60 -47.88 9.76
C HIS A 37 2.86 -47.11 8.45
N GLN A 38 3.60 -47.57 7.43
CA GLN A 38 4.62 -48.62 7.30
C GLN A 38 5.35 -48.34 5.96
N ARG A 39 6.61 -48.77 5.79
CA ARG A 39 7.29 -48.66 4.47
C ARG A 39 6.71 -49.65 3.46
N SER A 40 6.61 -49.25 2.20
CA SER A 40 6.62 -50.17 1.05
C SER A 40 7.63 -49.70 0.00
N ASN A 41 8.52 -50.60 -0.40
CA ASN A 41 9.55 -50.40 -1.41
C ASN A 41 9.02 -50.79 -2.82
N HIS A 42 9.89 -50.62 -3.82
CA HIS A 42 9.78 -51.04 -5.23
C HIS A 42 9.22 -49.97 -6.20
N GLY A 43 9.84 -49.73 -7.37
CA GLY A 43 11.08 -50.37 -7.86
C GLY A 43 11.70 -49.71 -9.09
N GLU A 44 12.95 -50.08 -9.37
CA GLU A 44 13.78 -49.60 -10.48
C GLU A 44 13.40 -50.27 -11.81
N GLN A 45 13.28 -49.47 -12.88
CA GLN A 45 13.62 -49.76 -14.28
C GLN A 45 13.88 -48.37 -14.94
N GLY A 46 14.81 -48.12 -15.87
CA GLY A 46 15.77 -48.94 -16.60
C GLY A 46 16.11 -48.21 -17.92
N LEU A 47 17.34 -47.74 -18.09
CA LEU A 47 17.78 -46.97 -19.29
C LEU A 47 17.84 -47.86 -20.56
N PRO A 48 17.93 -47.26 -21.76
CA PRO A 48 19.26 -47.16 -22.39
C PRO A 48 19.57 -45.90 -23.22
N TRP A 49 20.85 -45.76 -23.55
CA TRP A 49 21.53 -44.68 -24.28
C TRP A 49 21.39 -44.73 -25.81
N VAL A 50 21.60 -43.58 -26.49
CA VAL A 50 22.24 -43.50 -27.84
C VAL A 50 23.15 -42.26 -27.91
N GLU A 51 24.28 -42.37 -28.63
CA GLU A 51 25.39 -41.41 -28.66
C GLU A 51 25.38 -40.36 -29.80
N CYS A 52 26.09 -39.25 -29.54
CA CYS A 52 26.99 -38.47 -30.42
C CYS A 52 26.73 -38.25 -31.93
N ARG A 53 26.96 -36.98 -32.36
CA ARG A 53 27.90 -36.67 -33.46
C ARG A 53 28.44 -35.23 -33.43
N HIS A 54 29.68 -35.05 -33.92
CA HIS A 54 30.42 -33.79 -33.98
C HIS A 54 30.10 -32.96 -35.24
N GLY A 55 30.40 -31.65 -35.19
CA GLY A 55 30.41 -30.78 -36.38
C GLY A 55 31.27 -29.51 -36.20
N HIS A 56 32.55 -29.56 -36.60
CA HIS A 56 33.41 -28.36 -36.65
C HIS A 56 33.08 -27.47 -37.85
N HIS A 57 33.05 -26.14 -37.67
CA HIS A 57 33.43 -25.21 -38.74
C HIS A 57 34.24 -24.01 -38.23
N ARG A 58 35.53 -23.98 -38.60
CA ARG A 58 36.34 -22.75 -38.58
C ARG A 58 36.02 -21.91 -39.82
N ARG A 59 35.89 -20.59 -39.67
CA ARG A 59 36.23 -19.61 -40.71
C ARG A 59 37.11 -18.50 -40.14
N ARG A 60 37.88 -17.88 -41.04
CA ARG A 60 39.11 -17.12 -40.74
C ARG A 60 39.13 -15.86 -41.58
N TRP A 61 39.12 -14.69 -40.95
CA TRP A 61 39.47 -13.38 -41.52
C TRP A 61 40.33 -12.66 -40.48
N GLN A 62 41.65 -12.65 -40.65
CA GLN A 62 42.46 -11.69 -41.42
C GLN A 62 42.55 -10.30 -40.77
N ARG A 63 43.78 -9.78 -40.75
CA ARG A 63 44.22 -8.64 -39.95
C ARG A 63 44.20 -7.36 -40.77
N HIS A 64 43.94 -6.23 -40.12
CA HIS A 64 44.60 -4.97 -40.46
C HIS A 64 45.25 -4.34 -39.22
N ARG A 65 46.33 -3.58 -39.43
CA ARG A 65 47.20 -3.02 -38.38
C ARG A 65 47.25 -1.49 -38.50
N GLY A 66 47.19 -0.83 -37.35
CA GLY A 66 47.85 0.45 -37.07
C GLY A 66 46.93 1.66 -36.91
N PRO A 67 47.40 2.75 -36.27
CA PRO A 67 48.60 2.88 -35.43
C PRO A 67 48.31 3.26 -33.95
N ASP A 68 49.28 3.03 -33.06
CA ASP A 68 49.34 3.51 -31.66
C ASP A 68 49.77 4.99 -31.64
N PRO A 69 49.07 5.87 -30.88
CA PRO A 69 49.77 6.94 -30.18
C PRO A 69 49.33 7.09 -28.71
N ARG A 70 50.08 6.49 -27.79
CA ARG A 70 50.07 6.83 -26.36
C ARG A 70 50.45 8.30 -26.15
N VAL A 71 49.64 9.06 -25.43
CA VAL A 71 49.97 9.82 -24.19
C VAL A 71 48.64 10.19 -23.51
N GLY A 72 48.38 9.77 -22.27
CA GLY A 72 47.15 10.21 -21.58
C GLY A 72 46.81 9.62 -20.21
N ARG A 73 47.53 10.06 -19.17
CA ARG A 73 47.15 10.02 -17.73
C ARG A 73 47.04 8.66 -17.02
N LEU A 74 47.32 8.70 -15.72
CA LEU A 74 47.08 7.60 -14.77
C LEU A 74 45.64 7.71 -14.24
N GLY A 75 45.03 6.58 -13.88
CA GLY A 75 44.13 6.56 -12.71
C GLY A 75 42.69 6.10 -12.89
N GLU A 76 42.30 5.47 -14.00
CA GLU A 76 40.99 4.82 -14.11
C GLU A 76 41.18 3.31 -14.34
N ARG A 77 40.47 2.48 -13.56
CA ARG A 77 40.34 1.05 -13.84
C ARG A 77 39.26 0.89 -14.90
N ASP A 78 39.59 0.31 -16.05
CA ASP A 78 38.58 -0.23 -16.96
C ASP A 78 37.67 -1.20 -16.18
N PRO A 79 36.33 -1.03 -16.21
CA PRO A 79 35.42 -2.06 -15.74
C PRO A 79 35.53 -3.26 -16.68
N GLY A 80 35.84 -4.44 -16.11
CA GLY A 80 35.94 -5.68 -16.88
C GLY A 80 34.57 -6.10 -17.47
N PRO A 81 34.54 -7.00 -18.47
CA PRO A 81 33.33 -7.26 -19.27
C PRO A 81 32.14 -7.93 -18.57
N ASP A 82 32.19 -8.17 -17.26
CA ASP A 82 31.32 -9.11 -16.53
C ASP A 82 30.36 -8.46 -15.50
N ASP A 83 30.30 -7.13 -15.34
CA ASP A 83 29.40 -6.45 -14.37
C ASP A 83 27.99 -6.09 -14.92
N HIS A 84 27.58 -6.72 -16.02
CA HIS A 84 26.34 -6.40 -16.74
C HIS A 84 25.49 -7.64 -17.05
N THR A 85 25.25 -8.55 -16.08
CA THR A 85 24.24 -9.63 -16.24
C THR A 85 23.73 -10.30 -14.96
N ARG A 86 24.02 -9.81 -13.74
CA ARG A 86 23.21 -10.25 -12.58
C ARG A 86 21.82 -9.63 -12.71
N PRO A 87 20.72 -10.40 -12.81
CA PRO A 87 19.39 -9.84 -12.73
C PRO A 87 19.25 -9.15 -11.36
N VAL A 88 18.84 -7.88 -11.37
CA VAL A 88 18.62 -7.13 -10.13
C VAL A 88 17.37 -7.72 -9.49
N SER A 89 17.54 -8.46 -8.40
CA SER A 89 16.42 -8.99 -7.63
C SER A 89 15.43 -7.87 -7.29
N LEU A 90 14.14 -8.13 -7.52
CA LEU A 90 13.08 -7.19 -7.19
C LEU A 90 12.84 -7.07 -5.69
N LEU A 91 13.29 -8.05 -4.90
CA LEU A 91 13.13 -8.09 -3.46
C LEU A 91 14.48 -8.40 -2.79
N ARG A 92 14.79 -7.67 -1.72
CA ARG A 92 15.93 -7.99 -0.83
C ARG A 92 15.56 -7.86 0.64
N SER A 93 16.22 -8.67 1.44
CA SER A 93 16.25 -8.60 2.90
C SER A 93 16.90 -7.31 3.40
N PHE A 94 16.63 -6.91 4.64
CA PHE A 94 17.23 -5.71 5.26
C PHE A 94 17.36 -5.86 6.79
N PRO A 95 18.29 -5.13 7.45
CA PRO A 95 18.44 -5.13 8.91
C PRO A 95 17.32 -4.30 9.56
N GLY A 96 16.08 -4.81 9.45
CA GLY A 96 14.86 -4.13 9.86
C GLY A 96 14.64 -4.07 11.36
N LEU A 97 13.71 -3.20 11.75
CA LEU A 97 13.18 -3.11 13.10
C LEU A 97 11.70 -3.52 13.07
N VAL A 98 11.26 -4.33 14.03
CA VAL A 98 9.84 -4.71 14.23
C VAL A 98 9.39 -4.20 15.59
N VAL A 99 8.20 -3.62 15.69
CA VAL A 99 7.65 -3.18 16.98
C VAL A 99 7.54 -4.37 17.92
N ARG A 100 7.90 -4.19 19.19
CA ARG A 100 7.75 -5.25 20.17
C ARG A 100 6.28 -5.45 20.55
N PRO A 101 5.84 -6.68 20.86
CA PRO A 101 4.46 -6.94 21.27
C PRO A 101 3.98 -6.07 22.45
N ASP A 102 4.85 -5.77 23.42
CA ASP A 102 4.53 -4.93 24.59
C ASP A 102 4.36 -3.43 24.27
N TRP A 103 4.64 -3.02 23.03
CA TRP A 103 4.50 -1.65 22.54
C TRP A 103 3.57 -1.51 21.33
N ALA A 104 3.11 -2.61 20.71
CA ALA A 104 2.35 -2.59 19.47
C ALA A 104 1.12 -1.65 19.52
N ASP A 105 0.25 -1.82 20.51
CA ASP A 105 -0.97 -1.02 20.73
C ASP A 105 -0.70 0.47 21.01
N ARG A 106 0.52 0.80 21.46
CA ARG A 106 0.93 2.15 21.87
C ARG A 106 1.73 2.87 20.80
N VAL A 107 2.38 2.15 19.91
CA VAL A 107 3.18 2.70 18.81
C VAL A 107 2.39 2.66 17.53
N THR A 108 1.94 1.49 17.10
CA THR A 108 1.36 1.31 15.76
C THR A 108 0.04 2.06 15.59
N THR A 109 -0.24 2.45 14.36
CA THR A 109 -1.53 3.04 13.98
C THR A 109 -2.02 2.50 12.65
N GLY A 110 -3.33 2.64 12.40
CA GLY A 110 -3.89 2.45 11.07
C GLY A 110 -3.25 3.36 10.02
N PRO A 111 -3.62 3.19 8.74
CA PRO A 111 -3.09 4.03 7.67
C PRO A 111 -3.53 5.49 7.88
N TYR A 112 -2.65 6.42 7.55
CA TYR A 112 -2.83 7.86 7.84
C TYR A 112 -4.15 8.43 7.28
N ASP A 113 -4.64 7.89 6.16
CA ASP A 113 -5.86 8.31 5.47
C ASP A 113 -7.17 7.71 6.04
N ALA A 114 -7.10 6.85 7.06
CA ALA A 114 -8.28 6.33 7.77
C ALA A 114 -8.86 7.30 8.82
N TYR A 115 -8.10 8.33 9.22
CA TYR A 115 -8.47 9.26 10.28
C TYR A 115 -8.61 10.69 9.73
N SER A 116 -9.59 11.46 10.21
CA SER A 116 -9.65 12.91 10.00
C SER A 116 -8.52 13.64 10.73
N ALA A 117 -8.23 14.89 10.35
CA ALA A 117 -7.18 15.68 11.01
C ALA A 117 -7.43 15.85 12.52
N ASP A 118 -8.69 16.12 12.92
CA ASP A 118 -9.08 16.27 14.33
C ASP A 118 -8.88 14.97 15.13
N GLU A 119 -9.19 13.80 14.54
CA GLU A 119 -8.93 12.49 15.15
C GLU A 119 -7.43 12.21 15.27
N ARG A 120 -6.63 12.51 14.22
CA ARG A 120 -5.17 12.34 14.27
C ARG A 120 -4.55 13.19 15.37
N ILE A 121 -4.99 14.45 15.51
CA ILE A 121 -4.56 15.35 16.58
C ILE A 121 -4.93 14.76 17.96
N ALA A 122 -6.18 14.37 18.16
CA ALA A 122 -6.65 13.83 19.44
C ALA A 122 -5.91 12.54 19.85
N ILE A 123 -5.67 11.61 18.92
CA ILE A 123 -4.90 10.38 19.18
C ILE A 123 -3.44 10.73 19.52
N ALA A 124 -2.82 11.63 18.74
CA ALA A 124 -1.42 12.03 18.92
C ALA A 124 -1.17 12.79 20.24
N GLU A 125 -2.14 13.57 20.72
CA GLU A 125 -2.11 14.24 22.03
C GLU A 125 -2.36 13.27 23.19
N ALA A 126 -3.30 12.33 23.04
CA ALA A 126 -3.61 11.34 24.07
C ALA A 126 -2.47 10.32 24.29
N ASN A 127 -1.67 10.05 23.24
CA ASN A 127 -0.59 9.07 23.28
C ASN A 127 0.72 9.62 22.64
N PRO A 128 1.71 10.04 23.46
CA PRO A 128 2.96 10.62 22.96
C PRO A 128 3.92 9.62 22.28
N TYR A 129 3.54 8.33 22.21
CA TYR A 129 4.26 7.26 21.50
C TYR A 129 3.55 6.81 20.21
N SER A 130 2.34 7.30 19.94
CA SER A 130 1.60 6.98 18.72
C SER A 130 2.40 7.39 17.49
N PHE A 131 2.47 6.51 16.49
CA PHE A 131 3.19 6.75 15.25
C PHE A 131 2.68 7.96 14.46
N LEU A 132 1.44 8.40 14.70
CA LEU A 132 0.90 9.66 14.18
C LEU A 132 1.74 10.88 14.60
N ASN A 133 2.45 10.84 15.73
CA ASN A 133 3.40 11.89 16.12
C ASN A 133 4.68 11.91 15.25
N VAL A 134 5.01 10.79 14.60
CA VAL A 134 6.15 10.67 13.67
C VAL A 134 5.73 11.03 12.25
N THR A 135 4.48 10.74 11.86
CA THR A 135 3.96 10.98 10.50
C THR A 135 3.08 12.23 10.39
N ARG A 136 3.19 13.20 11.30
CA ARG A 136 2.38 14.43 11.26
C ARG A 136 2.56 15.16 9.93
N SER A 137 1.45 15.64 9.38
CA SER A 137 1.44 16.55 8.23
C SER A 137 1.09 17.98 8.65
N GLN A 138 1.18 18.92 7.69
CA GLN A 138 0.74 20.31 7.86
C GLN A 138 -0.75 20.43 8.23
N GLU A 139 -1.57 19.42 7.88
CA GLU A 139 -2.98 19.34 8.28
C GLU A 139 -3.16 19.15 9.79
N ASP A 140 -2.21 18.49 10.46
CA ASP A 140 -2.30 18.03 11.87
C ASP A 140 -1.73 19.06 12.86
N ILE A 141 -1.44 20.27 12.39
CA ILE A 141 -0.86 21.36 13.18
C ILE A 141 -1.67 22.66 13.03
N PRO A 142 -1.63 23.55 14.06
CA PRO A 142 -2.31 24.84 14.05
C PRO A 142 -2.02 25.66 12.78
N SER A 143 -3.03 26.39 12.30
CA SER A 143 -2.96 27.10 11.00
C SER A 143 -1.83 28.12 10.91
N ASP A 144 -1.41 28.70 12.04
CA ASP A 144 -0.31 29.66 12.18
C ASP A 144 1.08 29.04 12.07
N GLN A 145 1.19 27.70 12.12
CA GLN A 145 2.46 26.96 12.09
C GLN A 145 2.63 26.09 10.83
N ARG A 146 1.62 26.06 9.94
CA ARG A 146 1.60 25.16 8.76
C ARG A 146 2.75 25.37 7.78
N ASP A 147 3.23 26.60 7.66
CA ASP A 147 4.28 26.97 6.72
C ASP A 147 5.71 26.67 7.26
N ASP A 148 5.85 26.39 8.57
CA ASP A 148 7.12 26.02 9.19
C ASP A 148 7.36 24.50 9.11
N VAL A 149 7.74 24.07 7.91
CA VAL A 149 8.02 22.65 7.61
C VAL A 149 9.28 22.16 8.36
N ASP A 150 10.25 23.03 8.63
CA ASP A 150 11.48 22.69 9.35
C ASP A 150 11.19 22.35 10.82
N TRP A 151 10.32 23.14 11.46
CA TRP A 151 9.81 22.85 12.80
C TRP A 151 8.98 21.57 12.83
N LEU A 152 8.11 21.33 11.84
CA LEU A 152 7.30 20.11 11.74
C LEU A 152 8.18 18.86 11.62
N ILE A 153 9.16 18.84 10.71
CA ILE A 153 10.11 17.72 10.58
C ILE A 153 10.91 17.53 11.88
N SER A 154 11.34 18.62 12.53
CA SER A 154 12.02 18.56 13.82
C SER A 154 11.16 17.97 14.94
N LEU A 155 9.85 18.21 14.94
CA LEU A 155 8.89 17.63 15.87
C LEU A 155 8.67 16.12 15.61
N CYS A 156 8.57 15.73 14.34
CA CYS A 156 8.47 14.33 13.92
C CYS A 156 9.75 13.55 14.31
N ALA A 157 10.94 14.11 14.06
CA ALA A 157 12.21 13.51 14.44
C ALA A 157 12.34 13.28 15.96
N LYS A 158 12.01 14.29 16.78
CA LYS A 158 11.97 14.17 18.25
C LYS A 158 10.96 13.12 18.73
N SER A 159 9.84 12.99 18.02
CA SER A 159 8.83 11.97 18.35
C SER A 159 9.32 10.57 18.01
N MET A 160 10.05 10.39 16.91
CA MET A 160 10.65 9.09 16.59
C MET A 160 11.77 8.72 17.57
N GLN A 161 12.64 9.68 17.90
CA GLN A 161 13.70 9.46 18.89
C GLN A 161 13.13 8.99 20.24
N ARG A 162 12.02 9.59 20.71
CA ARG A 162 11.32 9.15 21.92
C ARG A 162 10.89 7.68 21.88
N ILE A 163 10.49 7.16 20.71
CA ILE A 163 10.06 5.77 20.55
C ILE A 163 11.29 4.83 20.54
N TYR A 164 12.42 5.26 19.96
CA TYR A 164 13.69 4.54 20.08
C TYR A 164 14.23 4.53 21.53
N ASP A 165 14.20 5.66 22.24
CA ASP A 165 14.75 5.82 23.59
C ASP A 165 14.09 4.91 24.63
N VAL A 166 12.81 4.56 24.44
CA VAL A 166 12.08 3.61 25.31
C VAL A 166 12.22 2.14 24.88
N GLY A 167 13.00 1.86 23.83
CA GLY A 167 13.28 0.50 23.35
C GLY A 167 12.06 -0.22 22.79
N ALA A 168 11.15 0.49 22.12
CA ALA A 168 9.88 -0.06 21.63
C ALA A 168 10.01 -1.00 20.41
N TYR A 169 11.19 -1.07 19.79
CA TYR A 169 11.47 -1.93 18.64
C TYR A 169 12.46 -3.04 19.00
N ALA A 170 12.24 -4.22 18.44
CA ALA A 170 13.24 -5.27 18.31
C ALA A 170 14.07 -4.99 17.04
N GLU A 171 15.39 -5.10 17.14
CA GLU A 171 16.31 -4.88 16.04
C GLU A 171 16.84 -6.21 15.49
N PHE A 172 16.76 -6.40 14.17
CA PHE A 172 17.35 -7.56 13.49
C PHE A 172 18.71 -7.15 12.93
N GLU A 173 19.79 -7.81 13.35
CA GLU A 173 21.17 -7.49 12.94
C GLU A 173 21.53 -8.09 11.58
N GLU A 174 21.03 -9.29 11.30
CA GLU A 174 21.10 -9.91 9.98
C GLU A 174 20.06 -9.34 9.02
N ALA A 175 20.30 -9.46 7.72
CA ALA A 175 19.35 -8.97 6.73
C ALA A 175 18.18 -9.95 6.61
N THR A 176 17.02 -9.53 7.08
CA THR A 176 15.81 -10.36 7.24
C THR A 176 14.75 -9.97 6.19
N LEU A 177 14.03 -10.96 5.66
CA LEU A 177 12.71 -10.76 5.07
C LEU A 177 11.67 -11.02 6.14
N PHE A 178 10.56 -10.29 6.12
CA PHE A 178 9.45 -10.55 7.03
C PHE A 178 8.25 -11.07 6.26
N LEU A 179 7.51 -12.02 6.83
CA LEU A 179 6.17 -12.32 6.36
C LEU A 179 5.19 -11.56 7.23
N TYR A 180 4.20 -10.93 6.63
CA TYR A 180 3.24 -10.09 7.32
C TYR A 180 1.84 -10.49 6.91
N ARG A 181 1.09 -11.06 7.86
CA ARG A 181 -0.31 -11.40 7.68
C ARG A 181 -1.20 -10.36 8.35
N LEU A 182 -2.27 -10.03 7.65
CA LEU A 182 -3.36 -9.19 8.08
C LEU A 182 -4.64 -10.00 8.01
N GLU A 183 -5.30 -10.21 9.14
CA GLU A 183 -6.57 -10.95 9.24
C GLU A 183 -7.67 -10.04 9.81
N THR A 184 -8.87 -10.10 9.24
CA THR A 184 -10.11 -9.49 9.75
C THR A 184 -11.18 -10.59 9.88
N ASP A 185 -12.36 -10.27 10.42
CA ASP A 185 -13.49 -11.21 10.54
C ASP A 185 -13.91 -11.87 9.20
N SER A 186 -13.57 -11.27 8.06
CA SER A 186 -14.03 -11.70 6.72
C SER A 186 -12.93 -11.91 5.69
N HIS A 187 -11.67 -11.58 6.01
CA HIS A 187 -10.59 -11.52 5.03
C HIS A 187 -9.21 -11.81 5.63
N VAL A 188 -8.34 -12.48 4.87
CA VAL A 188 -6.96 -12.79 5.24
C VAL A 188 -6.06 -12.57 4.03
N GLN A 189 -4.95 -11.87 4.23
CA GLN A 189 -3.87 -11.74 3.25
C GLN A 189 -2.50 -11.86 3.91
N THR A 190 -1.56 -12.56 3.27
CA THR A 190 -0.18 -12.77 3.73
C THR A 190 0.80 -12.26 2.68
N GLY A 191 1.54 -11.21 3.00
CA GLY A 191 2.54 -10.62 2.12
C GLY A 191 3.97 -10.86 2.58
N VAL A 192 4.92 -10.75 1.65
CA VAL A 192 6.35 -10.63 2.00
C VAL A 192 6.76 -9.16 2.08
N MET A 193 7.43 -8.82 3.17
CA MET A 193 7.88 -7.50 3.55
C MET A 193 9.40 -7.42 3.45
N GLY A 194 9.90 -6.50 2.63
CA GLY A 194 11.32 -6.31 2.37
C GLY A 194 11.59 -4.98 1.68
N LEU A 195 12.69 -4.90 0.93
CA LEU A 195 13.01 -3.74 0.11
C LEU A 195 12.94 -4.06 -1.38
N VAL A 196 12.36 -3.15 -2.15
CA VAL A 196 12.26 -3.20 -3.62
C VAL A 196 13.06 -2.04 -4.24
N PRO A 197 13.55 -2.15 -5.49
CA PRO A 197 14.30 -1.06 -6.11
C PRO A 197 13.44 0.19 -6.29
N VAL A 198 14.03 1.37 -6.14
CA VAL A 198 13.40 2.64 -6.52
C VAL A 198 13.41 2.73 -8.05
N THR A 199 12.26 2.58 -8.68
CA THR A 199 12.10 2.65 -10.13
C THR A 199 11.78 4.07 -10.59
N GLU A 200 12.29 4.48 -11.75
CA GLU A 200 11.80 5.68 -12.42
C GLU A 200 10.36 5.44 -12.95
N PRO A 201 9.58 6.47 -13.31
CA PRO A 201 8.18 6.29 -13.74
C PRO A 201 8.01 5.39 -14.97
N ASP A 202 8.99 5.35 -15.87
CA ASP A 202 9.03 4.58 -17.11
C ASP A 202 9.55 3.13 -16.95
N ASP A 203 9.97 2.75 -15.74
CA ASP A 203 10.53 1.43 -15.44
C ASP A 203 9.44 0.46 -14.98
N ARG A 204 9.03 -0.40 -15.93
CA ARG A 204 7.92 -1.36 -15.81
C ARG A 204 8.10 -2.49 -14.78
N ARG A 205 9.16 -2.49 -13.97
CA ARG A 205 9.30 -3.42 -12.83
C ARG A 205 8.33 -3.12 -11.69
N ILE A 206 7.97 -1.85 -11.49
CA ILE A 206 6.97 -1.42 -10.49
C ILE A 206 5.97 -0.48 -11.18
N LEU A 207 4.88 -1.05 -11.67
CA LEU A 207 3.82 -0.40 -12.42
C LEU A 207 2.94 0.46 -11.52
N ARG A 208 2.54 1.62 -12.05
CA ARG A 208 1.73 2.64 -11.37
C ARG A 208 0.44 2.83 -12.14
N HIS A 209 -0.60 3.24 -11.44
CA HIS A 209 -1.96 3.33 -12.01
C HIS A 209 -2.81 4.45 -11.38
N GLU A 210 -2.22 5.28 -10.51
CA GLU A 210 -2.86 6.46 -9.90
C GLU A 210 -1.85 7.62 -9.90
N ALA A 211 -2.33 8.85 -10.13
CA ALA A 211 -1.52 10.06 -10.02
C ALA A 211 -1.17 10.39 -8.55
N PHE A 212 0.01 10.95 -8.30
CA PHE A 212 0.39 11.45 -6.98
C PHE A 212 0.30 12.98 -6.91
N ARG A 213 0.03 13.52 -5.71
CA ARG A 213 0.06 14.96 -5.43
C ARG A 213 1.49 15.41 -5.08
N PRO A 214 2.10 16.38 -5.81
CA PRO A 214 3.49 16.79 -5.59
C PRO A 214 3.80 17.26 -4.17
N GLY A 215 2.98 18.14 -3.59
CA GLY A 215 3.23 18.67 -2.24
C GLY A 215 3.29 17.60 -1.14
N ARG A 216 2.53 16.50 -1.27
CA ARG A 216 2.60 15.37 -0.33
C ARG A 216 3.87 14.54 -0.53
N ALA A 217 4.38 14.43 -1.76
CA ALA A 217 5.65 13.77 -2.02
C ALA A 217 6.85 14.58 -1.49
N GLU A 218 6.80 15.92 -1.53
CA GLU A 218 7.82 16.79 -0.94
C GLU A 218 8.01 16.53 0.56
N LEU A 219 6.94 16.59 1.35
CA LEU A 219 7.00 16.36 2.79
C LEU A 219 7.52 14.95 3.14
N LEU A 220 7.10 13.94 2.38
CA LEU A 220 7.58 12.56 2.54
C LEU A 220 9.07 12.40 2.13
N THR A 221 9.55 13.19 1.16
CA THR A 221 10.96 13.22 0.76
C THR A 221 11.81 13.78 1.90
N ARG A 222 11.37 14.91 2.47
CA ARG A 222 12.00 15.51 3.65
C ARG A 222 12.01 14.57 4.85
N HIS A 223 10.88 13.91 5.13
CA HIS A 223 10.75 12.91 6.19
C HIS A 223 11.80 11.79 6.05
N LEU A 224 11.90 11.18 4.85
CA LEU A 224 12.86 10.12 4.56
C LEU A 224 14.32 10.57 4.72
N LEU A 225 14.67 11.77 4.26
CA LEU A 225 16.04 12.29 4.28
C LEU A 225 16.48 12.84 5.64
N GLU A 226 15.62 13.57 6.35
CA GLU A 226 15.98 14.30 7.57
C GLU A 226 15.73 13.48 8.85
N ILE A 227 14.73 12.59 8.84
CA ILE A 227 14.50 11.63 9.94
C ILE A 227 15.28 10.32 9.69
N GLY A 228 15.72 10.08 8.45
CA GLY A 228 16.60 8.96 8.09
C GLY A 228 15.93 7.59 8.16
N MET A 229 14.61 7.51 7.93
CA MET A 229 13.84 6.28 8.15
C MET A 229 12.62 6.14 7.20
N SER A 230 12.14 4.92 7.04
CA SER A 230 10.78 4.63 6.54
C SER A 230 10.06 3.65 7.44
N SER A 231 8.73 3.74 7.51
CA SER A 231 7.94 3.10 8.58
C SER A 231 6.50 2.72 8.20
N SER A 232 6.07 3.15 7.03
CA SER A 232 4.82 2.77 6.42
C SER A 232 5.20 2.22 5.05
N PRO A 233 5.32 0.89 4.86
CA PRO A 233 5.75 0.31 3.59
C PRO A 233 4.75 0.65 2.47
N ILE A 234 5.22 0.76 1.23
CA ILE A 234 4.31 0.75 0.08
C ILE A 234 3.67 -0.64 -0.03
N SER A 235 2.38 -0.69 -0.35
CA SER A 235 1.70 -1.94 -0.64
C SER A 235 1.81 -2.20 -2.14
N LEU A 236 2.29 -3.38 -2.49
CA LEU A 236 2.40 -3.87 -3.86
C LEU A 236 1.61 -5.17 -3.99
N THR A 237 1.14 -5.46 -5.19
CA THR A 237 0.63 -6.79 -5.55
C THR A 237 1.37 -7.38 -6.75
N TYR A 238 1.25 -8.69 -6.92
CA TYR A 238 1.83 -9.47 -8.01
C TYR A 238 0.88 -10.60 -8.39
N ARG A 239 0.97 -11.07 -9.64
CA ARG A 239 0.15 -12.19 -10.13
C ARG A 239 0.50 -13.47 -9.36
N THR A 240 -0.50 -14.06 -8.69
CA THR A 240 -0.35 -15.24 -7.83
C THR A 240 0.40 -16.39 -8.52
N ASP A 241 1.39 -16.93 -7.84
CA ASP A 241 2.19 -18.09 -8.28
C ASP A 241 2.29 -19.13 -7.16
N LYS A 242 2.11 -20.41 -7.53
CA LYS A 242 2.07 -21.54 -6.59
C LYS A 242 3.42 -21.85 -5.95
N GLY A 243 4.52 -21.52 -6.61
CA GLY A 243 5.86 -21.67 -6.05
C GLY A 243 6.09 -20.65 -4.94
N LEU A 244 5.73 -19.39 -5.20
CA LEU A 244 5.82 -18.32 -4.20
C LEU A 244 4.83 -18.54 -3.05
N GLU A 245 3.56 -18.89 -3.31
CA GLU A 245 2.58 -19.27 -2.26
C GLU A 245 3.17 -20.34 -1.31
N ALA A 246 3.78 -21.40 -1.86
CA ALA A 246 4.37 -22.47 -1.07
C ALA A 246 5.58 -22.00 -0.25
N ALA A 247 6.41 -21.09 -0.80
CA ALA A 247 7.56 -20.52 -0.09
C ALA A 247 7.12 -19.60 1.06
N LEU A 248 6.10 -18.76 0.86
CA LEU A 248 5.50 -17.93 1.91
C LEU A 248 4.86 -18.80 3.00
N ALA A 249 4.10 -19.84 2.62
CA ALA A 249 3.49 -20.77 3.56
C ALA A 249 4.54 -21.52 4.41
N ALA A 250 5.69 -21.89 3.83
CA ALA A 250 6.79 -22.50 4.56
C ALA A 250 7.40 -21.55 5.60
N GLY A 251 7.62 -20.28 5.25
CA GLY A 251 8.12 -19.27 6.20
C GLY A 251 7.16 -18.96 7.35
N CYS A 252 5.84 -19.10 7.14
CA CYS A 252 4.83 -18.96 8.19
C CYS A 252 4.83 -20.13 9.21
N GLY A 253 5.64 -21.17 9.01
CA GLY A 253 5.71 -22.34 9.90
C GLY A 253 6.52 -22.14 11.19
N GLY A 254 7.25 -21.01 11.31
CA GLY A 254 8.05 -20.67 12.49
C GLY A 254 7.24 -19.99 13.61
N GLU A 255 7.91 -19.71 14.73
CA GLU A 255 7.36 -18.85 15.79
C GLU A 255 7.34 -17.38 15.30
N PRO A 256 6.20 -16.68 15.37
CA PRO A 256 6.12 -15.29 14.94
C PRO A 256 6.85 -14.35 15.91
N VAL A 257 7.46 -13.30 15.36
CA VAL A 257 8.17 -12.25 16.11
C VAL A 257 7.24 -11.16 16.62
N LEU A 258 6.01 -11.10 16.09
CA LEU A 258 4.92 -10.24 16.56
C LEU A 258 3.57 -10.91 16.29
N GLU A 259 2.72 -10.94 17.31
CA GLU A 259 1.27 -11.14 17.22
C GLU A 259 0.60 -9.98 17.96
N THR A 260 -0.41 -9.35 17.36
CA THR A 260 -1.12 -8.20 17.97
C THR A 260 -2.50 -7.99 17.31
N ASP A 261 -3.49 -7.66 18.14
CA ASP A 261 -4.85 -7.31 17.73
C ASP A 261 -5.10 -5.81 17.89
N GLY A 262 -5.55 -5.14 16.83
CA GLY A 262 -5.87 -3.71 16.88
C GLY A 262 -6.88 -3.29 15.82
N ASP A 263 -7.82 -2.42 16.19
CA ASP A 263 -8.90 -1.86 15.34
C ASP A 263 -9.57 -2.89 14.38
N GLY A 264 -9.86 -4.10 14.87
CA GLY A 264 -10.50 -5.16 14.06
C GLY A 264 -9.57 -5.92 13.10
N ILE A 265 -8.24 -5.73 13.23
CA ILE A 265 -7.22 -6.41 12.44
C ILE A 265 -6.31 -7.21 13.39
N HIS A 266 -6.30 -8.53 13.25
CA HIS A 266 -5.26 -9.39 13.81
C HIS A 266 -4.04 -9.36 12.89
N GLN A 267 -2.85 -9.25 13.48
CA GLN A 267 -1.60 -9.10 12.74
C GLN A 267 -0.58 -10.11 13.23
N THR A 268 0.08 -10.77 12.28
CA THR A 268 1.15 -11.71 12.58
C THR A 268 2.37 -11.41 11.71
N VAL A 269 3.55 -11.39 12.32
CA VAL A 269 4.83 -11.19 11.62
C VAL A 269 5.77 -12.35 11.91
N TRP A 270 6.35 -12.94 10.88
CA TRP A 270 7.45 -13.90 10.97
C TRP A 270 8.73 -13.27 10.43
N ALA A 271 9.86 -13.55 11.08
CA ALA A 271 11.18 -13.26 10.53
C ALA A 271 11.65 -14.46 9.69
N VAL A 272 12.17 -14.20 8.50
CA VAL A 272 12.61 -15.21 7.53
C VAL A 272 14.00 -14.86 7.03
N VAL A 273 14.90 -15.84 7.14
CA VAL A 273 16.33 -15.75 6.81
C VAL A 273 16.75 -16.99 6.01
N ASP A 274 18.03 -17.05 5.62
CA ASP A 274 18.68 -18.19 4.98
C ASP A 274 17.89 -18.79 3.80
N GLU A 275 17.82 -20.13 3.68
CA GLU A 275 17.30 -20.80 2.49
C GLU A 275 15.82 -20.49 2.20
N VAL A 276 15.04 -20.13 3.23
CA VAL A 276 13.63 -19.77 3.06
C VAL A 276 13.51 -18.35 2.47
N ALA A 277 14.37 -17.41 2.89
CA ALA A 277 14.42 -16.08 2.29
C ALA A 277 14.92 -16.14 0.84
N GLU A 278 15.95 -16.95 0.56
CA GLU A 278 16.45 -17.18 -0.80
C GLU A 278 15.36 -17.79 -1.70
N ALA A 279 14.63 -18.81 -1.22
CA ALA A 279 13.54 -19.44 -1.96
C ALA A 279 12.39 -18.46 -2.28
N ILE A 280 12.04 -17.56 -1.36
CA ILE A 280 11.04 -16.50 -1.61
C ILE A 280 11.53 -15.51 -2.68
N VAL A 281 12.80 -15.11 -2.64
CA VAL A 281 13.40 -14.20 -3.62
C VAL A 281 13.49 -14.83 -5.01
N GLU A 282 13.95 -16.08 -5.11
CA GLU A 282 13.99 -16.83 -6.37
C GLU A 282 12.58 -17.05 -6.92
N ALA A 283 11.63 -17.44 -6.06
CA ALA A 283 10.23 -17.62 -6.44
C ALA A 283 9.51 -16.31 -6.77
N LEU A 284 10.04 -15.14 -6.42
CA LEU A 284 9.55 -13.84 -6.90
C LEU A 284 10.12 -13.47 -8.29
N GLY A 285 11.41 -13.69 -8.51
CA GLY A 285 12.08 -13.43 -9.78
C GLY A 285 12.00 -11.96 -10.22
N ASP A 286 11.70 -11.74 -11.51
CA ASP A 286 11.71 -10.45 -12.21
C ASP A 286 10.31 -9.96 -12.66
N ARG A 287 9.23 -10.54 -12.11
CA ARG A 287 7.85 -10.23 -12.51
C ARG A 287 7.44 -8.77 -12.21
N PRO A 288 6.58 -8.15 -13.03
CA PRO A 288 6.01 -6.85 -12.70
C PRO A 288 5.30 -6.87 -11.34
N LEU A 289 5.61 -5.85 -10.53
CA LEU A 289 4.89 -5.52 -9.30
C LEU A 289 3.96 -4.34 -9.57
N TYR A 290 2.79 -4.33 -8.94
CA TYR A 290 1.76 -3.33 -9.16
C TYR A 290 1.56 -2.56 -7.86
N VAL A 291 1.77 -1.24 -7.85
CA VAL A 291 1.52 -0.43 -6.63
C VAL A 291 0.03 -0.47 -6.31
N THR A 292 -0.36 -0.85 -5.10
CA THR A 292 -1.77 -0.82 -4.64
C THR A 292 -2.02 0.30 -3.63
N ASP A 293 -1.03 0.62 -2.79
CA ASP A 293 -1.09 1.79 -1.90
C ASP A 293 0.30 2.40 -1.69
N GLY A 294 0.40 3.73 -1.72
CA GLY A 294 1.64 4.44 -1.42
C GLY A 294 2.38 5.08 -2.59
N HIS A 295 1.71 5.41 -3.69
CA HIS A 295 2.29 6.12 -4.85
C HIS A 295 3.05 7.39 -4.45
N HIS A 296 2.56 8.16 -3.46
CA HIS A 296 3.29 9.32 -2.92
C HIS A 296 4.62 8.96 -2.23
N ARG A 297 4.71 7.80 -1.56
CA ARG A 297 5.93 7.31 -0.89
C ARG A 297 6.94 6.79 -1.92
N LEU A 298 6.47 6.14 -2.98
CA LEU A 298 7.32 5.76 -4.11
C LEU A 298 7.87 7.01 -4.83
N ALA A 299 7.03 8.01 -5.09
CA ALA A 299 7.45 9.30 -5.65
C ALA A 299 8.48 10.02 -4.75
N ALA A 300 8.27 10.00 -3.42
CA ALA A 300 9.22 10.56 -2.46
C ALA A 300 10.56 9.81 -2.44
N ALA A 301 10.57 8.49 -2.60
CA ALA A 301 11.81 7.71 -2.69
C ALA A 301 12.59 8.03 -3.99
N VAL A 302 11.90 8.19 -5.12
CA VAL A 302 12.50 8.65 -6.40
C VAL A 302 13.12 10.03 -6.24
N GLU A 303 12.40 10.98 -5.63
CA GLU A 303 12.89 12.34 -5.42
C GLU A 303 14.05 12.39 -4.41
N ALA A 304 13.98 11.62 -3.32
CA ALA A 304 15.08 11.47 -2.37
C ALA A 304 16.36 10.95 -3.03
N ARG A 305 16.24 9.97 -3.96
CA ARG A 305 17.37 9.53 -4.78
C ARG A 305 17.89 10.65 -5.69
N ARG A 306 17.02 11.36 -6.40
CA ARG A 306 17.41 12.44 -7.34
C ARG A 306 18.14 13.59 -6.64
N ARG A 307 17.80 13.88 -5.38
CA ARG A 307 18.51 14.86 -4.52
C ARG A 307 19.90 14.41 -4.06
N ASN A 308 20.21 13.13 -4.18
CA ASN A 308 21.49 12.53 -3.80
C ASN A 308 22.16 11.89 -5.03
N PRO A 309 22.58 12.68 -6.04
CA PRO A 309 23.23 12.16 -7.24
C PRO A 309 24.59 11.55 -6.91
N GLY A 310 24.96 10.48 -7.61
CA GLY A 310 26.26 9.81 -7.45
C GLY A 310 26.35 8.83 -6.28
N ILE A 311 25.22 8.46 -5.65
CA ILE A 311 25.19 7.36 -4.69
C ILE A 311 25.44 5.99 -5.35
N ASP A 312 26.11 5.10 -4.62
CA ASP A 312 26.41 3.74 -5.06
C ASP A 312 25.16 2.88 -5.34
N ARG A 313 25.33 1.75 -6.04
CA ARG A 313 24.24 0.81 -6.38
C ARG A 313 23.59 0.17 -5.14
N ASP A 314 24.37 -0.01 -4.07
CA ASP A 314 23.92 -0.61 -2.82
C ASP A 314 23.46 0.43 -1.78
N HIS A 315 23.57 1.72 -2.08
CA HIS A 315 23.18 2.80 -1.18
C HIS A 315 21.69 2.72 -0.81
N PRO A 316 21.29 2.97 0.46
CA PRO A 316 19.90 2.80 0.88
C PRO A 316 18.84 3.51 0.04
N LEU A 317 19.12 4.72 -0.46
CA LEU A 317 18.19 5.46 -1.32
C LEU A 317 17.97 4.85 -2.73
N GLN A 318 18.69 3.79 -3.10
CA GLN A 318 18.37 3.01 -4.31
C GLN A 318 17.16 2.08 -4.12
N TRP A 319 16.67 1.94 -2.90
CA TRP A 319 15.64 0.97 -2.52
C TRP A 319 14.58 1.61 -1.63
N THR A 320 13.37 1.04 -1.64
CA THR A 320 12.25 1.48 -0.80
C THR A 320 11.56 0.29 -0.13
N GLN A 321 10.91 0.55 0.99
CA GLN A 321 10.31 -0.46 1.87
C GLN A 321 8.91 -0.84 1.38
N ALA A 322 8.66 -2.13 1.15
CA ALA A 322 7.42 -2.60 0.55
C ALA A 322 6.92 -3.93 1.15
N VAL A 323 5.59 -4.09 1.21
CA VAL A 323 4.92 -5.39 1.39
C VAL A 323 4.30 -5.80 0.06
N LEU A 324 4.54 -7.05 -0.35
CA LEU A 324 4.07 -7.65 -1.59
C LEU A 324 3.04 -8.72 -1.26
N PHE A 325 1.78 -8.50 -1.64
CA PHE A 325 0.66 -9.44 -1.45
C PHE A 325 0.25 -10.10 -2.78
N PRO A 326 -0.12 -11.40 -2.80
CA PRO A 326 -0.61 -12.04 -4.03
C PRO A 326 -1.96 -11.45 -4.47
N ASP A 327 -2.18 -11.26 -5.78
CA ASP A 327 -3.39 -10.62 -6.31
C ASP A 327 -4.69 -11.36 -5.96
N ALA A 328 -4.62 -12.68 -5.80
CA ALA A 328 -5.75 -13.51 -5.36
C ALA A 328 -6.17 -13.30 -3.89
N GLU A 329 -5.28 -12.78 -3.03
CA GLU A 329 -5.59 -12.44 -1.63
C GLU A 329 -5.92 -10.95 -1.44
N MET A 330 -5.79 -10.11 -2.47
CA MET A 330 -6.02 -8.66 -2.32
C MET A 330 -7.52 -8.31 -2.40
N GLN A 331 -8.05 -7.66 -1.36
CA GLN A 331 -9.41 -7.12 -1.36
C GLN A 331 -9.42 -5.63 -1.75
N VAL A 332 -10.26 -5.30 -2.73
CA VAL A 332 -10.59 -3.92 -3.12
C VAL A 332 -12.04 -3.64 -2.78
N LEU A 333 -12.27 -2.52 -2.13
CA LEU A 333 -13.58 -2.01 -1.78
C LEU A 333 -13.96 -0.81 -2.64
N ALA A 334 -15.26 -0.58 -2.76
CA ALA A 334 -15.81 0.55 -3.49
C ALA A 334 -15.50 1.88 -2.77
N ALA A 335 -15.31 2.93 -3.57
CA ALA A 335 -15.43 4.31 -3.10
C ALA A 335 -16.70 4.90 -3.73
N HIS A 336 -17.73 5.10 -2.93
CA HIS A 336 -18.96 5.73 -3.42
C HIS A 336 -18.73 7.23 -3.68
N ARG A 337 -19.50 7.82 -4.57
CA ARG A 337 -19.42 9.26 -4.90
C ARG A 337 -20.61 10.01 -4.29
N ARG A 338 -20.41 11.26 -3.89
CA ARG A 338 -21.48 12.21 -3.58
C ARG A 338 -21.33 13.42 -4.48
N VAL A 339 -22.39 13.82 -5.17
CA VAL A 339 -22.36 14.87 -6.20
C VAL A 339 -23.41 15.93 -5.91
N GLY A 340 -22.98 17.18 -5.82
CA GLY A 340 -23.85 18.35 -5.70
C GLY A 340 -24.30 18.85 -7.07
N ASP A 341 -25.53 19.36 -7.14
CA ASP A 341 -26.03 19.95 -8.39
C ASP A 341 -25.63 21.42 -8.54
N ARG A 342 -24.90 21.72 -9.62
CA ARG A 342 -24.53 23.08 -10.04
C ARG A 342 -25.74 23.92 -10.45
N HIS A 343 -26.84 23.29 -10.86
CA HIS A 343 -28.02 23.97 -11.40
C HIS A 343 -29.12 24.23 -10.36
N GLY A 344 -28.97 23.75 -9.12
CA GLY A 344 -29.96 23.94 -8.05
C GLY A 344 -31.31 23.27 -8.31
N ARG A 345 -31.34 22.22 -9.15
CA ARG A 345 -32.51 21.41 -9.49
C ARG A 345 -33.08 20.72 -8.25
N SER A 346 -34.40 20.59 -8.21
CA SER A 346 -35.10 19.76 -7.23
C SER A 346 -34.83 18.26 -7.45
N THR A 347 -35.11 17.44 -6.42
CA THR A 347 -35.09 15.96 -6.51
C THR A 347 -35.82 15.43 -7.75
N SER A 348 -37.00 15.98 -8.08
CA SER A 348 -37.76 15.58 -9.27
C SER A 348 -37.09 15.95 -10.58
N GLU A 349 -36.47 17.12 -10.68
CA GLU A 349 -35.75 17.57 -11.88
C GLU A 349 -34.43 16.81 -12.07
N LEU A 350 -33.77 16.45 -10.97
CA LEU A 350 -32.57 15.61 -10.98
C LEU A 350 -32.87 14.17 -11.41
N THR A 351 -33.93 13.56 -10.87
CA THR A 351 -34.39 12.23 -11.31
C THR A 351 -34.80 12.25 -12.78
N ALA A 352 -35.47 13.30 -13.24
CA ALA A 352 -35.81 13.46 -14.65
C ALA A 352 -34.55 13.55 -15.54
N ALA A 353 -33.60 14.43 -15.21
CA ALA A 353 -32.36 14.60 -15.97
C ALA A 353 -31.48 13.34 -15.99
N LEU A 354 -31.44 12.56 -14.91
CA LEU A 354 -30.80 11.25 -14.90
C LEU A 354 -31.53 10.25 -15.81
N THR A 355 -32.87 10.29 -15.85
CA THR A 355 -33.69 9.40 -16.68
C THR A 355 -33.52 9.68 -18.20
N GLU A 356 -33.07 10.88 -18.58
CA GLU A 356 -32.71 11.19 -19.97
C GLU A 356 -31.42 10.48 -20.43
N VAL A 357 -30.60 9.99 -19.50
CA VAL A 357 -29.27 9.40 -19.76
C VAL A 357 -29.19 7.91 -19.40
N VAL A 358 -29.86 7.48 -18.32
CA VAL A 358 -29.89 6.10 -17.84
C VAL A 358 -31.29 5.65 -17.45
N ALA A 359 -31.60 4.36 -17.61
CA ALA A 359 -32.88 3.81 -17.17
C ALA A 359 -32.87 3.57 -15.65
N LEU A 360 -33.46 4.50 -14.88
CA LEU A 360 -33.59 4.39 -13.42
C LEU A 360 -34.70 3.40 -13.02
N GLU A 361 -34.33 2.34 -12.31
CA GLU A 361 -35.24 1.42 -11.62
C GLU A 361 -35.34 1.82 -10.15
N GLN A 362 -36.53 2.20 -9.65
CA GLN A 362 -36.70 2.57 -8.25
C GLN A 362 -36.65 1.34 -7.33
N CYS A 363 -35.85 1.43 -6.27
CA CYS A 363 -35.64 0.37 -5.29
C CYS A 363 -36.29 0.71 -3.94
N ASN A 364 -36.86 -0.30 -3.27
CA ASN A 364 -37.45 -0.13 -1.94
C ASN A 364 -36.41 -0.11 -0.81
N GLN A 365 -35.23 -0.68 -1.05
CA GLN A 365 -34.17 -0.89 -0.07
C GLN A 365 -32.78 -0.76 -0.70
N ILE A 366 -31.80 -0.48 0.14
CA ILE A 366 -30.40 -0.27 -0.22
C ILE A 366 -29.76 -1.50 -0.88
N GLU A 367 -30.08 -2.70 -0.43
CA GLU A 367 -29.55 -3.96 -0.96
C GLU A 367 -29.94 -4.20 -2.43
N ALA A 368 -31.07 -3.64 -2.86
CA ALA A 368 -31.53 -3.72 -4.26
C ALA A 368 -30.90 -2.63 -5.15
N ALA A 369 -30.51 -1.49 -4.59
CA ALA A 369 -29.81 -0.42 -5.31
C ALA A 369 -28.29 -0.62 -5.35
N ARG A 370 -27.72 -1.34 -4.37
CA ARG A 370 -26.29 -1.61 -4.30
C ARG A 370 -25.85 -2.53 -5.44
N PRO A 371 -24.87 -2.13 -6.27
CA PRO A 371 -24.40 -2.97 -7.37
C PRO A 371 -23.66 -4.21 -6.83
N SER A 372 -24.11 -5.38 -7.26
CA SER A 372 -23.54 -6.69 -6.91
C SER A 372 -22.84 -7.39 -8.09
N ILE A 373 -22.88 -6.77 -9.28
CA ILE A 373 -22.19 -7.18 -10.49
C ILE A 373 -21.59 -5.95 -11.20
N PRO A 374 -20.48 -6.12 -11.95
CA PRO A 374 -19.96 -5.06 -12.81
C PRO A 374 -20.98 -4.58 -13.85
N GLY A 375 -20.86 -3.32 -14.26
CA GLY A 375 -21.72 -2.65 -15.21
C GLY A 375 -23.02 -2.11 -14.64
N THR A 376 -23.20 -2.13 -13.32
CA THR A 376 -24.39 -1.58 -12.64
C THR A 376 -23.98 -0.54 -11.60
N ALA A 377 -24.88 0.40 -11.33
CA ALA A 377 -24.70 1.40 -10.29
C ALA A 377 -26.01 1.67 -9.53
N GLY A 378 -25.87 2.20 -8.32
CA GLY A 378 -26.97 2.67 -7.48
C GLY A 378 -26.96 4.18 -7.34
N ALA A 379 -28.14 4.78 -7.13
CA ALA A 379 -28.27 6.19 -6.76
C ALA A 379 -29.16 6.37 -5.53
N TYR A 380 -28.79 7.35 -4.70
CA TYR A 380 -29.58 7.86 -3.58
C TYR A 380 -29.94 9.32 -3.86
N ILE A 381 -31.24 9.60 -4.06
CA ILE A 381 -31.74 10.92 -4.45
C ILE A 381 -32.88 11.29 -3.50
N GLY A 382 -32.60 12.18 -2.53
CA GLY A 382 -33.60 12.78 -1.64
C GLY A 382 -34.54 11.78 -0.96
N GLY A 383 -34.00 10.79 -0.25
CA GLY A 383 -34.79 9.75 0.43
C GLY A 383 -35.10 8.51 -0.41
N HIS A 384 -34.78 8.49 -1.70
CA HIS A 384 -35.14 7.39 -2.61
C HIS A 384 -33.93 6.68 -3.21
N TRP A 385 -34.02 5.35 -3.27
CA TRP A 385 -33.03 4.47 -3.87
C TRP A 385 -33.40 4.13 -5.32
N PHE A 386 -32.39 4.08 -6.19
CA PHE A 386 -32.51 3.65 -7.58
C PHE A 386 -31.33 2.75 -7.97
N ARG A 387 -31.55 1.87 -8.95
CA ARG A 387 -30.53 1.09 -9.65
C ARG A 387 -30.57 1.45 -11.15
N PHE A 388 -29.43 1.37 -11.82
CA PHE A 388 -29.36 1.50 -13.28
C PHE A 388 -28.17 0.73 -13.85
N ASP A 389 -28.28 0.34 -15.12
CA ASP A 389 -27.14 -0.15 -15.90
C ASP A 389 -26.27 1.06 -16.32
N LEU A 390 -24.96 0.93 -16.14
CA LEU A 390 -24.01 1.98 -16.53
C LEU A 390 -23.97 2.13 -18.06
N PRO A 391 -23.84 3.37 -18.58
CA PRO A 391 -23.63 3.60 -20.01
C PRO A 391 -22.47 2.78 -20.57
N LYS A 392 -22.45 2.62 -21.91
CA LYS A 392 -21.31 1.99 -22.58
C LYS A 392 -20.05 2.82 -22.34
N ALA A 393 -18.90 2.14 -22.26
CA ALA A 393 -17.60 2.78 -22.22
C ALA A 393 -17.41 3.76 -23.39
N SER A 394 -16.72 4.87 -23.11
CA SER A 394 -16.35 5.91 -24.07
C SER A 394 -15.28 5.46 -25.05
N GLY A 395 -14.45 4.49 -24.66
CA GLY A 395 -13.41 3.85 -25.46
C GLY A 395 -13.26 2.35 -25.15
N ASP A 396 -12.13 1.78 -25.56
CA ASP A 396 -11.80 0.34 -25.48
C ASP A 396 -10.58 0.01 -24.60
N ARG A 397 -9.92 1.03 -24.02
CA ARG A 397 -8.81 0.85 -23.08
C ARG A 397 -9.29 0.29 -21.75
N ALA A 398 -8.42 -0.38 -20.99
CA ALA A 398 -8.75 -0.91 -19.68
C ALA A 398 -9.34 0.15 -18.73
N VAL A 399 -8.87 1.41 -18.81
CA VAL A 399 -9.38 2.52 -18.01
C VAL A 399 -10.79 2.97 -18.42
N ASP A 400 -11.14 2.91 -19.71
CA ASP A 400 -12.45 3.32 -20.24
C ASP A 400 -13.55 2.31 -19.85
N LEU A 401 -13.17 1.05 -19.67
CA LEU A 401 -14.06 -0.05 -19.32
C LEU A 401 -14.48 -0.06 -17.84
N LEU A 402 -13.73 0.61 -16.96
CA LEU A 402 -14.02 0.66 -15.52
C LEU A 402 -15.42 1.26 -15.26
N ASP A 403 -16.17 0.65 -14.34
CA ASP A 403 -17.48 1.17 -13.93
C ASP A 403 -17.42 2.60 -13.38
N VAL A 404 -16.31 2.98 -12.74
CA VAL A 404 -16.06 4.34 -12.26
C VAL A 404 -15.87 5.35 -13.39
N SER A 405 -15.26 4.95 -14.52
CA SER A 405 -15.09 5.79 -15.72
C SER A 405 -16.40 5.88 -16.49
N ARG A 406 -17.12 4.76 -16.63
CA ARG A 406 -18.46 4.70 -17.25
C ARG A 406 -19.49 5.54 -16.49
N LEU A 407 -19.41 5.60 -15.16
CA LEU A 407 -20.21 6.52 -14.35
C LEU A 407 -19.78 7.97 -14.58
N GLN A 408 -18.48 8.24 -14.60
CA GLN A 408 -17.90 9.57 -14.77
C GLN A 408 -18.30 10.17 -16.14
N ASP A 409 -17.87 9.56 -17.24
CA ASP A 409 -18.09 10.02 -18.61
C ASP A 409 -19.56 9.92 -19.03
N GLY A 410 -20.24 8.87 -18.57
CA GLY A 410 -21.60 8.54 -19.00
C GLY A 410 -22.70 9.22 -18.19
N VAL A 411 -22.43 9.69 -16.96
CA VAL A 411 -23.45 10.26 -16.06
C VAL A 411 -22.98 11.52 -15.35
N LEU A 412 -21.80 11.52 -14.71
CA LEU A 412 -21.39 12.66 -13.87
C LEU A 412 -21.02 13.90 -14.69
N GLU A 413 -20.29 13.74 -15.78
CA GLU A 413 -19.99 14.84 -16.70
C GLU A 413 -21.26 15.34 -17.43
N PRO A 414 -22.07 14.50 -18.11
CA PRO A 414 -23.22 14.99 -18.87
C PRO A 414 -24.33 15.60 -18.02
N VAL A 415 -24.60 15.05 -16.83
CA VAL A 415 -25.74 15.49 -15.99
C VAL A 415 -25.34 16.57 -14.98
N PHE A 416 -24.10 16.58 -14.48
CA PHE A 416 -23.67 17.48 -13.40
C PHE A 416 -22.50 18.39 -13.77
N GLY A 417 -21.91 18.25 -14.97
CA GLY A 417 -20.78 19.06 -15.40
C GLY A 417 -19.51 18.85 -14.56
N ILE A 418 -19.31 17.65 -14.03
CA ILE A 418 -18.09 17.26 -13.30
C ILE A 418 -17.05 16.83 -14.34
N THR A 419 -16.22 17.75 -14.84
CA THR A 419 -15.20 17.44 -15.88
C THR A 419 -13.82 17.11 -15.31
N ASP A 420 -13.54 17.54 -14.08
CA ASP A 420 -12.28 17.25 -13.36
C ASP A 420 -12.61 16.73 -11.94
N PRO A 421 -12.92 15.43 -11.79
CA PRO A 421 -13.28 14.84 -10.50
C PRO A 421 -12.12 14.85 -9.49
N ALA A 422 -10.89 15.21 -9.87
CA ALA A 422 -9.76 15.33 -8.94
C ALA A 422 -9.79 16.63 -8.13
N ASN A 423 -10.34 17.71 -8.71
CA ASN A 423 -10.27 19.07 -8.17
C ASN A 423 -11.65 19.76 -8.04
N ASP A 424 -12.74 19.16 -8.53
CA ASP A 424 -14.08 19.74 -8.47
C ASP A 424 -14.70 19.69 -7.07
N PRO A 425 -15.07 20.83 -6.45
CA PRO A 425 -15.64 20.86 -5.09
C PRO A 425 -17.07 20.29 -5.01
N ASN A 426 -17.74 20.03 -6.14
CA ASN A 426 -19.08 19.47 -6.16
C ASN A 426 -19.10 17.93 -6.05
N ILE A 427 -17.94 17.27 -6.12
CA ILE A 427 -17.82 15.83 -5.87
C ILE A 427 -17.04 15.55 -4.60
N ASP A 428 -17.51 14.62 -3.77
CA ASP A 428 -16.76 14.01 -2.69
C ASP A 428 -16.94 12.48 -2.69
N TYR A 429 -16.14 11.79 -1.87
CA TYR A 429 -16.04 10.33 -1.89
C TYR A 429 -16.27 9.75 -0.50
N VAL A 430 -17.00 8.64 -0.45
CA VAL A 430 -17.26 7.86 0.76
C VAL A 430 -16.77 6.43 0.52
N PRO A 431 -15.57 6.06 1.02
CA PRO A 431 -15.10 4.68 0.99
C PRO A 431 -16.06 3.74 1.70
N GLU A 432 -16.18 2.50 1.21
CA GLU A 432 -17.05 1.46 1.78
C GLU A 432 -16.92 1.32 3.31
N PRO A 433 -15.72 1.34 3.94
CA PRO A 433 -15.59 1.19 5.41
C PRO A 433 -16.19 2.35 6.21
N VAL A 434 -16.41 3.51 5.60
CA VAL A 434 -17.13 4.63 6.23
C VAL A 434 -18.63 4.36 6.29
N GLY A 435 -19.12 3.42 5.47
CA GLY A 435 -20.49 2.92 5.49
C GLY A 435 -21.49 3.76 4.68
N ILE A 436 -22.45 3.09 4.06
CA ILE A 436 -23.47 3.74 3.24
C ILE A 436 -24.44 4.59 4.09
N GLU A 437 -24.63 4.27 5.37
CA GLU A 437 -25.38 5.11 6.31
C GLU A 437 -24.75 6.51 6.43
N ALA A 438 -23.41 6.60 6.47
CA ALA A 438 -22.72 7.88 6.50
C ALA A 438 -22.87 8.65 5.18
N LEU A 439 -22.90 7.95 4.04
CA LEU A 439 -23.21 8.56 2.74
C LEU A 439 -24.63 9.16 2.74
N VAL A 440 -25.63 8.39 3.16
CA VAL A 440 -27.05 8.82 3.27
C VAL A 440 -27.18 10.04 4.17
N ASN A 441 -26.68 9.95 5.41
CA ASN A 441 -26.76 11.04 6.39
C ASN A 441 -26.11 12.33 5.89
N ARG A 442 -25.02 12.24 5.11
CA ARG A 442 -24.37 13.41 4.50
C ARG A 442 -25.18 13.96 3.33
N CYS A 443 -25.71 13.09 2.45
CA CYS A 443 -26.60 13.47 1.36
C CYS A 443 -27.87 14.19 1.84
N ASP A 444 -28.50 13.70 2.90
CA ASP A 444 -29.69 14.34 3.48
C ASP A 444 -29.37 15.69 4.17
N ALA A 445 -28.14 15.88 4.63
CA ALA A 445 -27.71 17.10 5.31
C ALA A 445 -27.43 18.28 4.36
N ASP A 446 -26.95 18.02 3.13
CA ASP A 446 -26.56 19.05 2.16
C ASP A 446 -27.24 18.96 0.78
N GLY A 447 -28.11 17.96 0.58
CA GLY A 447 -28.86 17.76 -0.66
C GLY A 447 -28.07 17.13 -1.81
N ARG A 448 -26.83 16.66 -1.58
CA ARG A 448 -26.04 15.96 -2.61
C ARG A 448 -26.65 14.59 -2.94
N ILE A 449 -26.51 14.16 -4.19
CA ILE A 449 -26.87 12.80 -4.63
C ILE A 449 -25.75 11.84 -4.27
N GLY A 450 -26.09 10.67 -3.74
CA GLY A 450 -25.15 9.57 -3.53
C GLY A 450 -25.16 8.61 -4.72
N PHE A 451 -23.97 8.17 -5.17
CA PHE A 451 -23.81 7.13 -6.20
C PHE A 451 -23.02 5.95 -5.64
N LEU A 452 -23.65 4.77 -5.65
CA LEU A 452 -23.03 3.50 -5.29
C LEU A 452 -22.43 2.87 -6.56
N VAL A 453 -21.17 2.44 -6.47
CA VAL A 453 -20.42 1.81 -7.56
C VAL A 453 -20.02 0.40 -7.17
N HIS A 454 -19.90 -0.50 -8.15
CA HIS A 454 -19.22 -1.77 -7.95
C HIS A 454 -17.74 -1.50 -7.61
N ALA A 455 -17.12 -2.36 -6.81
CA ALA A 455 -15.70 -2.23 -6.51
C ALA A 455 -14.88 -2.57 -7.76
N THR A 456 -13.89 -1.74 -8.11
CA THR A 456 -12.89 -2.08 -9.13
C THR A 456 -12.10 -3.29 -8.66
N SER A 457 -12.03 -4.34 -9.48
CA SER A 457 -11.28 -5.56 -9.15
C SER A 457 -9.78 -5.34 -9.26
N VAL A 458 -9.01 -6.19 -8.57
CA VAL A 458 -7.53 -6.20 -8.68
C VAL A 458 -7.10 -6.45 -10.13
N ALA A 459 -7.81 -7.32 -10.86
CA ALA A 459 -7.54 -7.63 -12.26
C ALA A 459 -7.75 -6.42 -13.20
N GLU A 460 -8.81 -5.64 -13.01
CA GLU A 460 -9.03 -4.39 -13.76
C GLU A 460 -7.95 -3.34 -13.45
N MET A 461 -7.59 -3.17 -12.18
CA MET A 461 -6.50 -2.28 -11.77
C MET A 461 -5.15 -2.68 -12.40
N MET A 462 -4.83 -3.98 -12.43
CA MET A 462 -3.63 -4.49 -13.09
C MET A 462 -3.67 -4.31 -14.61
N ALA A 463 -4.83 -4.43 -15.25
CA ALA A 463 -4.98 -4.19 -16.69
C ALA A 463 -4.70 -2.73 -17.06
N VAL A 464 -5.21 -1.77 -16.27
CA VAL A 464 -4.89 -0.33 -16.43
C VAL A 464 -3.40 -0.07 -16.27
N ALA A 465 -2.78 -0.67 -15.25
CA ALA A 465 -1.34 -0.56 -15.00
C ALA A 465 -0.49 -1.22 -16.10
N ASP A 466 -0.97 -2.33 -16.69
CA ASP A 466 -0.30 -3.02 -17.79
C ASP A 466 -0.30 -2.18 -19.07
N GLU A 467 -1.32 -1.33 -19.28
CA GLU A 467 -1.45 -0.36 -20.37
C GLU A 467 -0.71 0.98 -20.13
N ASP A 468 -0.08 1.17 -18.97
CA ASP A 468 0.57 2.44 -18.54
C ASP A 468 -0.42 3.64 -18.42
N ASP A 469 -1.70 3.34 -18.21
CA ASP A 469 -2.77 4.32 -18.03
C ASP A 469 -3.01 4.65 -16.54
N LEU A 470 -3.75 5.74 -16.27
CA LEU A 470 -4.08 6.18 -14.91
C LEU A 470 -5.58 6.03 -14.63
N MET A 471 -5.93 5.32 -13.55
CA MET A 471 -7.31 5.26 -13.06
C MET A 471 -7.81 6.65 -12.63
N PRO A 472 -9.13 6.91 -12.74
CA PRO A 472 -9.75 8.08 -12.15
C PRO A 472 -9.47 8.21 -10.63
N PRO A 473 -9.56 9.41 -10.05
CA PRO A 473 -9.41 9.60 -8.61
C PRO A 473 -10.36 8.72 -7.80
N LYS A 474 -9.83 8.10 -6.74
CA LYS A 474 -10.62 7.26 -5.82
C LYS A 474 -11.38 6.15 -6.53
N SER A 475 -10.69 5.42 -7.41
CA SER A 475 -11.26 4.24 -8.09
C SER A 475 -11.17 2.96 -7.27
N SER A 476 -10.20 2.87 -6.34
CA SER A 476 -9.98 1.70 -5.49
C SER A 476 -9.75 2.09 -4.03
N TYR A 477 -10.12 1.20 -3.11
CA TYR A 477 -9.73 1.26 -1.70
C TYR A 477 -9.29 -0.14 -1.25
N PHE A 478 -8.00 -0.35 -1.03
CA PHE A 478 -7.46 -1.64 -0.56
C PHE A 478 -7.61 -1.75 0.96
N GLU A 479 -8.11 -2.89 1.44
CA GLU A 479 -8.26 -3.20 2.86
C GLU A 479 -8.02 -4.70 3.10
N PRO A 480 -7.39 -5.13 4.21
CA PRO A 480 -6.69 -4.31 5.21
C PRO A 480 -5.41 -3.67 4.65
N LYS A 481 -5.02 -2.51 5.18
CA LYS A 481 -3.76 -1.84 4.81
C LYS A 481 -2.63 -2.17 5.80
N PRO A 482 -1.37 -2.31 5.35
CA PRO A 482 -0.20 -2.34 6.23
C PRO A 482 -0.20 -1.19 7.24
N ARG A 483 -0.03 -1.51 8.53
CA ARG A 483 -0.01 -0.49 9.60
C ARG A 483 1.29 0.30 9.63
N SER A 484 1.20 1.56 10.06
CA SER A 484 2.37 2.42 10.27
C SER A 484 3.06 2.08 11.58
N GLY A 485 4.38 1.98 11.57
CA GLY A 485 5.20 1.71 12.76
C GLY A 485 5.24 0.25 13.20
N VAL A 486 4.66 -0.70 12.46
CA VAL A 486 4.91 -2.15 12.70
C VAL A 486 6.35 -2.49 12.33
N PHE A 487 6.78 -2.01 11.16
CA PHE A 487 8.14 -2.14 10.66
C PHE A 487 8.79 -0.77 10.56
N VAL A 488 10.07 -0.67 10.94
CA VAL A 488 10.89 0.51 10.67
C VAL A 488 12.17 0.09 9.95
N ARG A 489 12.47 0.81 8.88
CA ARG A 489 13.73 0.77 8.15
C ARG A 489 14.52 2.02 8.51
N ARG A 490 15.76 1.85 8.94
CA ARG A 490 16.69 2.92 9.30
C ARG A 490 17.80 3.03 8.26
N LEU A 491 17.93 4.19 7.60
CA LEU A 491 18.89 4.37 6.51
C LEU A 491 20.34 4.36 7.02
N ASP A 492 20.58 4.87 8.23
CA ASP A 492 21.89 4.86 8.89
C ASP A 492 22.35 3.44 9.24
N ARG A 493 21.46 2.64 9.84
CA ARG A 493 21.68 1.23 10.15
C ARG A 493 21.95 0.40 8.90
N GLU A 494 21.18 0.63 7.84
CA GLU A 494 21.35 -0.08 6.57
C GLU A 494 22.66 0.27 5.87
N ALA A 495 23.09 1.54 5.89
CA ALA A 495 24.39 1.94 5.34
C ALA A 495 25.56 1.30 6.12
N GLN A 496 25.48 1.23 7.45
CA GLN A 496 26.46 0.54 8.29
C GLN A 496 26.54 -0.95 7.98
N TRP A 497 25.38 -1.61 7.82
CA TRP A 497 25.31 -3.02 7.41
C TRP A 497 25.93 -3.25 6.01
N ALA A 498 25.61 -2.40 5.03
CA ALA A 498 26.12 -2.51 3.66
C ALA A 498 27.65 -2.32 3.56
N MET A 499 28.25 -1.52 4.44
CA MET A 499 29.72 -1.38 4.52
C MET A 499 30.42 -2.52 5.29
N GLY A 500 29.66 -3.39 5.96
CA GLY A 500 30.14 -4.52 6.75
C GLY A 500 31.00 -4.16 7.97
N PRO A 501 31.28 -5.12 8.88
CA PRO A 501 32.03 -4.86 10.11
C PRO A 501 33.51 -4.46 9.92
N ASN A 502 34.02 -4.45 8.69
CA ASN A 502 35.44 -4.39 8.37
C ASN A 502 35.89 -3.08 7.66
N SER A 503 35.01 -2.08 7.57
CA SER A 503 35.32 -0.74 7.03
C SER A 503 36.00 0.19 8.03
N GLY A 504 36.21 -0.25 9.28
CA GLY A 504 36.97 0.45 10.34
C GLY A 504 38.49 0.51 10.12
N GLY A 505 38.93 0.91 8.93
CA GLY A 505 40.33 0.95 8.52
C GLY A 505 41.06 2.24 8.92
N THR A 506 41.69 2.23 10.10
CA THR A 506 42.87 3.05 10.46
C THR A 506 42.83 4.56 10.11
N ALA A 507 42.26 5.37 11.00
CA ALA A 507 42.74 6.74 11.18
C ALA A 507 44.03 6.69 12.02
N GLY A 508 45.20 6.75 11.36
CA GLY A 508 46.50 6.76 12.02
C GLY A 508 47.52 7.60 11.24
N GLY A 509 48.13 8.57 11.92
CA GLY A 509 49.11 9.52 11.35
C GLY A 509 48.81 10.95 11.78
#